data_AF-A0A528BBL4-F1
#
_entry.id   AF-A0A528BBL4-F1
#
_cell.length_a   1.000
_cell.length_b   1.000
_cell.length_c   1.000
_cell.angle_alpha   90.00
_cell.angle_beta   90.00
_cell.angle_gamma   90.00
#
_symmetry.space_group_name_H-M   'P 1'
#
loop_
_entity.id
_entity.type
_entity.pdbx_description
1 polymer ?
#
loop_
_entity_poly.entity_id
_entity_poly.type
_entity_poly.pdbx_seq_one_letter_code
_entity_poly.pdbx_strand_id
1 'polypeptide(L)'
;GPTGELLVPLGAMTYDEAVEAFAEQIEGLKAGGAEVAWIETMSAPDEIRAAAEAAIRVGLPYTYTGSFDTAGRTMMGLLPKDIHDVADGLPQAPLGVGANCGVGASDILASLLDMTEAKPEATVIVKGNCGIPEFRGAEIHYSGTPELMADYVRLAVDAGAKIIGGCCGTSFAHLAAMRKALDAHTRS
;
A
#
# COMPACT_ATOMS: atom_id res chain seq x y z
N GLY A 1 -6.57 4.68 5.88
CA GLY A 1 -5.27 5.40 5.85
C GLY A 1 -4.76 5.55 7.26
N PRO A 2 -3.56 6.12 7.47
CA PRO A 2 -3.02 6.37 8.80
C PRO A 2 -3.89 7.40 9.57
N THR A 3 -3.77 7.39 10.89
CA THR A 3 -4.37 8.36 11.80
C THR A 3 -3.84 9.78 11.58
N GLY A 4 -2.58 9.89 11.11
CA GLY A 4 -1.86 11.17 11.02
C GLY A 4 -1.19 11.59 12.34
N GLU A 5 -1.40 10.82 13.41
CA GLU A 5 -0.77 11.01 14.71
C GLU A 5 0.42 10.04 14.87
N LEU A 6 1.34 10.38 15.77
CA LEU A 6 2.41 9.47 16.17
C LEU A 6 2.02 8.73 17.45
N LEU A 7 2.32 7.43 17.50
CA LEU A 7 2.09 6.63 18.70
C LEU A 7 3.16 6.90 19.78
N VAL A 8 2.79 6.69 21.04
CA VAL A 8 3.72 6.73 22.19
C VAL A 8 4.88 5.75 21.94
N PRO A 9 6.15 6.13 22.17
CA PRO A 9 6.61 7.35 22.85
C PRO A 9 6.90 8.55 21.93
N LEU A 10 6.67 8.43 20.62
CA LEU A 10 7.02 9.48 19.65
C LEU A 10 5.92 10.53 19.48
N GLY A 11 4.69 10.20 19.85
CA GLY A 11 3.58 11.14 19.99
C GLY A 11 2.73 10.87 21.22
N ALA A 12 1.48 11.35 21.20
CA ALA A 12 0.57 11.32 22.34
C ALA A 12 -0.48 10.20 22.27
N MET A 13 -0.72 9.64 21.08
CA MET A 13 -1.73 8.59 20.89
C MET A 13 -1.19 7.24 21.38
N THR A 14 -1.95 6.55 22.21
CA THR A 14 -1.62 5.20 22.64
C THR A 14 -2.02 4.17 21.57
N TYR A 15 -1.44 2.98 21.63
CA TYR A 15 -1.79 1.89 20.73
C TYR A 15 -3.29 1.54 20.82
N ASP A 16 -3.83 1.44 22.03
CA ASP A 16 -5.24 1.12 22.25
C ASP A 16 -6.17 2.19 21.68
N GLU A 17 -5.82 3.48 21.82
CA GLU A 17 -6.56 4.58 21.19
C GLU A 17 -6.56 4.48 19.65
N ALA A 18 -5.43 4.08 19.05
CA ALA A 18 -5.35 3.85 17.62
C ALA A 18 -6.25 2.66 17.19
N VAL A 19 -6.24 1.55 17.95
CA VAL A 19 -7.11 0.40 17.69
C VAL A 19 -8.58 0.81 17.76
N GLU A 20 -9.00 1.56 18.77
CA GLU A 20 -10.38 2.05 18.88
C GLU A 20 -10.76 2.97 17.71
N ALA A 21 -9.87 3.91 17.35
CA ALA A 21 -10.11 4.83 16.24
C ALA A 21 -10.25 4.09 14.91
N PHE A 22 -9.43 3.08 14.64
CA PHE A 22 -9.56 2.25 13.45
C PHE A 22 -10.82 1.38 13.50
N ALA A 23 -11.18 0.82 14.65
CA ALA A 23 -12.36 -0.03 14.80
C ALA A 23 -13.64 0.74 14.46
N GLU A 24 -13.78 1.97 14.98
CA GLU A 24 -14.93 2.85 14.67
C GLU A 24 -15.08 3.08 13.16
N GLN A 25 -13.99 3.41 12.46
CA GLN A 25 -14.01 3.64 11.02
C GLN A 25 -14.35 2.36 10.25
N ILE A 26 -13.76 1.22 10.63
CA ILE A 26 -13.98 -0.07 9.97
C ILE A 26 -15.41 -0.56 10.20
N GLU A 27 -16.00 -0.35 11.37
CA GLU A 27 -17.41 -0.66 11.64
C GLU A 27 -18.33 0.13 10.71
N GLY A 28 -18.08 1.43 10.54
CA GLY A 28 -18.82 2.27 9.59
C GLY A 28 -18.71 1.77 8.14
N LEU A 29 -17.50 1.43 7.69
CA LEU A 29 -17.26 0.87 6.36
C LEU A 29 -17.96 -0.49 6.16
N LYS A 30 -17.90 -1.36 7.17
CA LYS A 30 -18.57 -2.67 7.18
C LYS A 30 -20.08 -2.52 7.07
N ALA A 31 -20.67 -1.60 7.85
CA ALA A 31 -22.09 -1.29 7.79
C ALA A 31 -22.49 -0.75 6.40
N GLY A 32 -21.58 -0.04 5.73
CA GLY A 32 -21.72 0.39 4.34
C GLY A 32 -21.55 -0.71 3.28
N GLY A 33 -21.22 -1.94 3.67
CA GLY A 33 -21.09 -3.09 2.78
C GLY A 33 -19.66 -3.43 2.36
N ALA A 34 -18.64 -2.87 3.00
CA ALA A 34 -17.25 -3.24 2.72
C ALA A 34 -16.97 -4.70 3.11
N GLU A 35 -16.31 -5.43 2.21
CA GLU A 35 -15.97 -6.85 2.39
C GLU A 35 -14.51 -7.08 2.83
N VAL A 36 -13.64 -6.09 2.62
CA VAL A 36 -12.22 -6.08 3.02
C VAL A 36 -11.85 -4.72 3.60
N ALA A 37 -11.05 -4.72 4.68
CA ALA A 37 -10.46 -3.54 5.27
C ALA A 37 -9.16 -3.24 4.51
N TRP A 38 -9.24 -2.29 3.58
CA TRP A 38 -8.11 -1.86 2.76
C TRP A 38 -7.28 -0.81 3.50
N ILE A 39 -6.34 -1.26 4.33
CA ILE A 39 -5.45 -0.37 5.09
C ILE A 39 -4.34 0.09 4.13
N GLU A 40 -4.20 1.39 3.89
CA GLU A 40 -3.22 1.89 2.91
C GLU A 40 -2.46 3.12 3.40
N THR A 41 -1.28 3.34 2.79
CA THR A 41 -0.40 4.49 3.00
C THR A 41 0.11 4.58 4.45
N MET A 42 0.39 3.43 5.05
CA MET A 42 0.85 3.40 6.44
C MET A 42 2.33 3.74 6.54
N SER A 43 2.69 4.47 7.60
CA SER A 43 4.05 4.97 7.82
C SER A 43 4.77 4.25 8.94
N ALA A 44 4.05 3.55 9.81
CA ALA A 44 4.55 2.97 11.04
C ALA A 44 4.08 1.52 11.26
N PRO A 45 4.96 0.58 11.63
CA PRO A 45 4.58 -0.83 11.86
C PRO A 45 3.54 -1.04 12.97
N ASP A 46 3.68 -0.30 14.07
CA ASP A 46 2.76 -0.32 15.21
C ASP A 46 1.37 0.19 14.82
N GLU A 47 1.30 1.24 14.01
CA GLU A 47 0.03 1.75 13.46
C GLU A 47 -0.63 0.78 12.47
N ILE A 48 0.16 0.12 11.61
CA ILE A 48 -0.34 -0.99 10.76
C ILE A 48 -0.94 -2.08 11.63
N ARG A 49 -0.23 -2.46 12.70
CA ARG A 49 -0.66 -3.53 13.60
C ARG A 49 -1.95 -3.16 14.34
N ALA A 50 -2.08 -1.92 14.81
CA ALA A 50 -3.30 -1.41 15.44
C ALA A 50 -4.50 -1.48 14.48
N ALA A 51 -4.31 -1.05 13.21
CA ALA A 51 -5.35 -1.12 12.19
C ALA A 51 -5.75 -2.57 11.84
N ALA A 52 -4.79 -3.49 11.79
CA ALA A 52 -5.02 -4.90 11.57
C ALA A 52 -5.81 -5.54 12.74
N GLU A 53 -5.43 -5.24 13.98
CA GLU A 53 -6.12 -5.70 15.17
C GLU A 53 -7.58 -5.19 15.22
N ALA A 54 -7.79 -3.92 14.85
CA ALA A 54 -9.13 -3.36 14.70
C ALA A 54 -9.95 -4.10 13.64
N ALA A 55 -9.39 -4.39 12.47
CA ALA A 55 -10.08 -5.14 11.41
C ALA A 55 -10.49 -6.55 11.87
N ILE A 56 -9.60 -7.23 12.60
CA ILE A 56 -9.86 -8.55 13.18
C ILE A 56 -11.00 -8.46 14.21
N ARG A 57 -10.94 -7.49 15.13
CA ARG A 57 -11.98 -7.28 16.15
C ARG A 57 -13.35 -7.05 15.53
N VAL A 58 -13.41 -6.25 14.46
CA VAL A 58 -14.66 -5.96 13.73
C VAL A 58 -15.10 -7.17 12.87
N GLY A 59 -14.24 -8.16 12.68
CA GLY A 59 -14.52 -9.37 11.92
C GLY A 59 -14.56 -9.11 10.42
N LEU A 60 -13.53 -8.45 9.90
CA LEU A 60 -13.39 -8.07 8.50
C LEU A 60 -11.98 -8.47 8.04
N PRO A 61 -11.82 -9.29 6.97
CA PRO A 61 -10.49 -9.58 6.45
C PRO A 61 -9.80 -8.31 5.97
N TYR A 62 -8.47 -8.29 6.00
CA TYR A 62 -7.72 -7.06 5.79
C TYR A 62 -6.50 -7.26 4.88
N THR A 63 -6.09 -6.16 4.27
CA THR A 63 -4.80 -6.00 3.59
C THR A 63 -4.13 -4.77 4.16
N TYR A 64 -2.80 -4.67 4.08
CA TYR A 64 -2.12 -3.43 4.43
C TYR A 64 -1.01 -3.06 3.47
N THR A 65 -0.85 -1.76 3.20
CA THR A 65 0.28 -1.24 2.42
C THR A 65 1.03 -0.14 3.15
N GLY A 66 2.35 -0.17 3.02
CA GLY A 66 3.25 0.88 3.50
C GLY A 66 3.55 1.92 2.42
N SER A 67 3.83 3.15 2.82
CA SER A 67 4.37 4.19 1.95
C SER A 67 5.88 4.29 2.13
N PHE A 68 6.63 3.76 1.17
CA PHE A 68 8.10 3.77 1.18
C PHE A 68 8.63 4.98 0.41
N ASP A 69 9.69 5.60 0.90
CA ASP A 69 10.36 6.71 0.25
C ASP A 69 11.53 6.25 -0.65
N THR A 70 12.24 7.20 -1.27
CA THR A 70 13.39 6.92 -2.13
C THR A 70 14.59 6.32 -1.38
N ALA A 71 14.59 6.30 -0.05
CA ALA A 71 15.59 5.60 0.77
C ALA A 71 15.21 4.13 1.04
N GLY A 72 14.10 3.64 0.48
CA GLY A 72 13.70 2.24 0.56
C GLY A 72 13.15 1.86 1.94
N ARG A 73 12.52 2.80 2.65
CA ARG A 73 11.86 2.56 3.95
C ARG A 73 10.68 3.49 4.14
N THR A 74 9.79 3.12 5.06
CA THR A 74 8.73 4.03 5.52
C THR A 74 9.30 5.13 6.41
N MET A 75 8.50 6.16 6.71
CA MET A 75 8.89 7.26 7.61
C MET A 75 9.41 6.74 8.97
N MET A 76 8.81 5.68 9.51
CA MET A 76 9.20 5.09 10.79
C MET A 76 10.21 3.93 10.65
N GLY A 77 10.82 3.79 9.46
CA GLY A 77 11.97 2.91 9.25
C GLY A 77 11.67 1.46 8.88
N LEU A 78 10.40 1.10 8.63
CA LEU A 78 10.06 -0.23 8.11
C LEU A 78 10.67 -0.43 6.72
N LEU A 79 11.44 -1.52 6.54
CA LEU A 79 11.95 -1.94 5.25
C LEU A 79 10.89 -2.75 4.49
N PRO A 80 10.84 -2.69 3.14
CA PRO A 80 9.87 -3.44 2.34
C PRO A 80 9.87 -4.93 2.66
N LYS A 81 11.05 -5.58 2.73
CA LYS A 81 11.16 -7.01 3.04
C LYS A 81 10.55 -7.42 4.39
N ASP A 82 10.51 -6.51 5.37
CA ASP A 82 10.05 -6.77 6.74
C ASP A 82 8.54 -6.50 6.90
N ILE A 83 7.84 -6.03 5.85
CA ILE A 83 6.40 -5.74 5.91
C ILE A 83 5.55 -6.99 6.19
N HIS A 84 6.04 -8.17 5.81
CA HIS A 84 5.34 -9.45 6.00
C HIS A 84 5.16 -9.80 7.47
N ASP A 85 6.07 -9.34 8.33
CA ASP A 85 6.18 -9.74 9.73
C ASP A 85 5.39 -8.79 10.67
N VAL A 86 4.89 -7.67 10.14
CA VAL A 86 4.21 -6.63 10.95
C VAL A 86 2.98 -7.17 11.68
N ALA A 87 2.26 -8.10 11.05
CA ALA A 87 1.07 -8.73 11.62
C ALA A 87 1.37 -10.02 12.40
N ASP A 88 2.63 -10.40 12.59
CA ASP A 88 2.98 -11.66 13.25
C ASP A 88 2.41 -11.73 14.68
N GLY A 89 1.87 -12.91 15.03
CA GLY A 89 1.22 -13.13 16.32
C GLY A 89 -0.20 -12.58 16.45
N LEU A 90 -0.73 -11.86 15.44
CA LEU A 90 -2.17 -11.62 15.36
C LEU A 90 -2.89 -12.93 15.00
N PRO A 91 -4.15 -13.14 15.46
CA PRO A 91 -4.86 -14.41 15.25
C PRO A 91 -5.27 -14.68 13.79
N GLN A 92 -5.15 -13.67 12.92
CA GLN A 92 -5.48 -13.77 11.51
C GLN A 92 -4.39 -13.09 10.69
N ALA A 93 -3.95 -13.73 9.60
CA ALA A 93 -2.99 -13.17 8.66
C ALA A 93 -3.68 -12.21 7.67
N PRO A 94 -2.96 -11.21 7.12
CA PRO A 94 -3.47 -10.36 6.04
C PRO A 94 -3.75 -11.19 4.77
N LEU A 95 -4.74 -10.77 3.99
CA LEU A 95 -4.98 -11.31 2.64
C LEU A 95 -3.88 -10.93 1.64
N GLY A 96 -3.19 -9.82 1.92
CA GLY A 96 -2.10 -9.31 1.12
C GLY A 96 -1.44 -8.10 1.77
N VAL A 97 -0.18 -7.90 1.46
CA VAL A 97 0.64 -6.79 1.97
C VAL A 97 1.33 -6.09 0.81
N GLY A 98 1.82 -4.86 0.99
CA GLY A 98 2.46 -4.21 -0.14
C GLY A 98 2.88 -2.77 0.02
N ALA A 99 3.02 -2.10 -1.11
CA ALA A 99 3.40 -0.70 -1.19
C ALA A 99 2.37 0.10 -1.98
N ASN A 100 2.10 1.32 -1.52
CA ASN A 100 1.38 2.32 -2.30
C ASN A 100 1.92 3.72 -2.03
N CYS A 101 1.69 4.65 -2.97
CA CYS A 101 2.11 6.04 -2.82
C CYS A 101 3.63 6.19 -2.58
N GLY A 102 4.04 7.32 -1.99
CA GLY A 102 5.42 7.66 -1.63
C GLY A 102 6.27 8.04 -2.84
N VAL A 103 6.33 7.17 -3.84
CA VAL A 103 7.26 7.23 -4.96
C VAL A 103 6.62 6.80 -6.28
N GLY A 104 7.33 7.06 -7.39
CA GLY A 104 6.91 6.67 -8.74
C GLY A 104 7.14 5.20 -9.05
N ALA A 105 6.94 4.84 -10.33
CA ALA A 105 7.00 3.45 -10.79
C ALA A 105 8.34 2.74 -10.51
N SER A 106 9.49 3.41 -10.70
CA SER A 106 10.80 2.78 -10.51
C SER A 106 11.06 2.35 -9.06
N ASP A 107 10.86 3.27 -8.12
CA ASP A 107 11.21 3.04 -6.72
C ASP A 107 10.22 2.08 -6.04
N ILE A 108 8.94 2.13 -6.44
CA ILE A 108 7.95 1.19 -5.91
C ILE A 108 8.17 -0.23 -6.46
N LEU A 109 8.70 -0.37 -7.68
CA LEU A 109 9.12 -1.67 -8.22
C LEU A 109 10.33 -2.22 -7.46
N ALA A 110 11.27 -1.37 -7.01
CA ALA A 110 12.35 -1.81 -6.13
C ALA A 110 11.81 -2.33 -4.79
N SER A 111 10.85 -1.63 -4.18
CA SER A 111 10.17 -2.11 -2.97
C SER A 111 9.44 -3.45 -3.20
N LEU A 112 8.82 -3.60 -4.38
CA LEU A 112 8.16 -4.85 -4.78
C LEU A 112 9.14 -6.02 -4.88
N LEU A 113 10.32 -5.81 -5.48
CA LEU A 113 11.36 -6.85 -5.57
C LEU A 113 11.80 -7.28 -4.17
N ASP A 114 12.12 -6.33 -3.29
CA ASP A 114 12.48 -6.64 -1.89
C ASP A 114 11.40 -7.47 -1.17
N MET A 115 10.12 -7.10 -1.33
CA MET A 115 8.99 -7.82 -0.72
C MET A 115 8.82 -9.23 -1.29
N THR A 116 8.93 -9.38 -2.61
CA THR A 116 8.66 -10.65 -3.30
C THR A 116 9.84 -11.62 -3.20
N GLU A 117 11.07 -11.12 -3.11
CA GLU A 117 12.25 -11.94 -2.79
C GLU A 117 12.19 -12.47 -1.36
N ALA A 118 11.75 -11.64 -0.40
CA ALA A 118 11.62 -12.05 0.99
C ALA A 118 10.54 -13.12 1.20
N LYS A 119 9.42 -13.05 0.46
CA LYS A 119 8.30 -13.99 0.58
C LYS A 119 7.60 -14.27 -0.76
N PRO A 120 8.15 -15.17 -1.60
CA PRO A 120 7.68 -15.39 -2.97
C PRO A 120 6.22 -15.87 -3.11
N GLU A 121 5.67 -16.50 -2.07
CA GLU A 121 4.31 -17.01 -2.03
C GLU A 121 3.27 -15.98 -1.57
N ALA A 122 3.71 -14.81 -1.07
CA ALA A 122 2.82 -13.79 -0.55
C ALA A 122 1.98 -13.11 -1.66
N THR A 123 0.76 -12.71 -1.31
CA THR A 123 -0.02 -11.79 -2.13
C THR A 123 0.53 -10.38 -1.95
N VAL A 124 1.41 -9.96 -2.88
CA VAL A 124 1.99 -8.62 -2.84
C VAL A 124 1.17 -7.61 -3.66
N ILE A 125 0.86 -6.47 -3.04
CA ILE A 125 0.09 -5.35 -3.58
C ILE A 125 1.07 -4.24 -3.98
N VAL A 126 0.91 -3.65 -5.16
CA VAL A 126 1.72 -2.50 -5.58
C VAL A 126 0.86 -1.43 -6.25
N LYS A 127 0.97 -0.19 -5.78
CA LYS A 127 0.17 0.94 -6.27
C LYS A 127 1.00 2.22 -6.35
N GLY A 128 1.80 2.35 -7.42
CA GLY A 128 2.73 3.48 -7.61
C GLY A 128 2.05 4.81 -7.92
N ASN A 129 2.71 5.92 -7.57
CA ASN A 129 2.30 7.23 -8.10
C ASN A 129 2.55 7.28 -9.61
N CYS A 130 1.73 8.07 -10.31
CA CYS A 130 1.83 8.23 -11.76
C CYS A 130 2.97 9.19 -12.13
N GLY A 131 4.21 8.80 -11.88
CA GLY A 131 5.38 9.66 -12.05
C GLY A 131 5.59 10.60 -10.85
N ILE A 132 6.45 11.60 -11.07
CA ILE A 132 6.92 12.51 -10.01
C ILE A 132 5.97 13.71 -9.93
N PRO A 133 5.57 14.16 -8.73
CA PRO A 133 4.80 15.38 -8.57
C PRO A 133 5.66 16.61 -8.94
N GLU A 134 5.14 17.43 -9.84
CA GLU A 134 5.73 18.67 -10.33
C GLU A 134 4.77 19.83 -10.07
N PHE A 135 5.29 20.93 -9.51
CA PHE A 135 4.52 22.17 -9.43
C PHE A 135 4.47 22.84 -10.80
N ARG A 136 3.27 23.06 -11.33
CA ARG A 136 3.03 23.94 -12.48
C ARG A 136 2.12 25.07 -12.05
N GLY A 137 2.76 26.18 -11.65
CA GLY A 137 2.04 27.28 -10.98
C GLY A 137 1.58 26.84 -9.58
N ALA A 138 0.28 26.90 -9.33
CA ALA A 138 -0.32 26.51 -8.04
C ALA A 138 -0.80 25.05 -8.01
N GLU A 139 -0.75 24.33 -9.14
CA GLU A 139 -1.27 22.97 -9.26
C GLU A 139 -0.13 21.95 -9.26
N ILE A 140 -0.36 20.81 -8.59
CA ILE A 140 0.54 19.66 -8.64
C ILE A 140 0.12 18.81 -9.85
N HIS A 141 1.05 18.66 -10.79
CA HIS A 141 0.92 17.77 -11.93
C HIS A 141 1.81 16.56 -11.76
N TYR A 142 1.33 15.41 -12.20
CA TYR A 142 2.08 14.16 -12.19
C TYR A 142 2.60 13.90 -13.60
N SER A 143 3.91 13.61 -13.73
CA SER A 143 4.58 13.48 -15.02
C SER A 143 4.36 12.15 -15.73
N GLY A 144 3.75 11.16 -15.08
CA GLY A 144 3.49 9.85 -15.64
C GLY A 144 2.50 9.89 -16.79
N THR A 145 2.75 9.03 -17.79
CA THR A 145 1.88 8.86 -18.95
C THR A 145 1.19 7.49 -18.93
N PRO A 146 0.13 7.28 -19.72
CA PRO A 146 -0.48 5.95 -19.90
C PRO A 146 0.51 4.87 -20.32
N GLU A 147 1.47 5.22 -21.18
CA GLU A 147 2.52 4.31 -21.66
C GLU A 147 3.46 3.89 -20.53
N LEU A 148 3.88 4.86 -19.70
CA LEU A 148 4.71 4.58 -18.53
C LEU A 148 4.01 3.64 -17.55
N MET A 149 2.71 3.89 -17.29
CA MET A 149 1.94 3.02 -16.39
C MET A 149 1.67 1.64 -16.99
N ALA A 150 1.61 1.51 -18.32
CA ALA A 150 1.54 0.23 -19.00
C ALA A 150 2.84 -0.59 -18.83
N ASP A 151 4.01 0.05 -18.97
CA ASP A 151 5.30 -0.61 -18.75
C ASP A 151 5.50 -1.01 -17.28
N TYR A 152 5.10 -0.13 -16.35
CA TYR A 152 5.07 -0.43 -14.92
C TYR A 152 4.32 -1.73 -14.61
N VAL A 153 3.15 -1.95 -15.22
CA VAL A 153 2.35 -3.16 -14.99
C VAL A 153 3.09 -4.42 -15.41
N ARG A 154 3.76 -4.41 -16.58
CA ARG A 154 4.51 -5.57 -17.06
C ARG A 154 5.61 -5.95 -16.08
N LEU A 155 6.39 -4.95 -15.66
CA LEU A 155 7.46 -5.13 -14.68
C LEU A 155 6.93 -5.61 -13.33
N ALA A 156 5.79 -5.07 -12.86
CA ALA A 156 5.16 -5.50 -11.61
C ALA A 156 4.70 -6.96 -11.67
N VAL A 157 4.15 -7.42 -12.80
CA VAL A 157 3.77 -8.82 -13.00
C VAL A 157 5.00 -9.73 -12.97
N ASP A 158 6.07 -9.36 -13.68
CA ASP A 158 7.30 -10.15 -13.73
C ASP A 158 7.96 -10.25 -12.35
N ALA A 159 7.96 -9.13 -11.61
CA ALA A 159 8.42 -9.05 -10.22
C ALA A 159 7.51 -9.78 -9.22
N GLY A 160 6.32 -10.26 -9.63
CA GLY A 160 5.50 -11.16 -8.81
C GLY A 160 4.34 -10.51 -8.06
N ALA A 161 4.01 -9.24 -8.33
CA ALA A 161 2.81 -8.61 -7.78
C ALA A 161 1.54 -9.39 -8.16
N LYS A 162 0.59 -9.48 -7.21
CA LYS A 162 -0.71 -10.12 -7.41
C LYS A 162 -1.84 -9.11 -7.56
N ILE A 163 -1.68 -7.94 -6.96
CA ILE A 163 -2.61 -6.82 -7.10
C ILE A 163 -1.82 -5.59 -7.52
N ILE A 164 -2.17 -5.02 -8.68
CA ILE A 164 -1.48 -3.89 -9.29
C ILE A 164 -2.49 -2.75 -9.49
N GLY A 165 -2.12 -1.54 -9.07
CA GLY A 165 -2.94 -0.35 -9.23
C GLY A 165 -2.11 0.92 -9.42
N GLY A 166 -2.77 2.06 -9.45
CA GLY A 166 -2.12 3.38 -9.39
C GLY A 166 -2.61 4.21 -8.21
N CYS A 167 -1.74 5.07 -7.67
CA CYS A 167 -2.04 5.96 -6.54
C CYS A 167 -2.24 7.40 -7.02
N CYS A 168 -1.48 8.36 -6.48
CA CYS A 168 -1.65 9.76 -6.81
C CYS A 168 -1.25 10.02 -8.28
N GLY A 169 -2.03 10.86 -8.96
CA GLY A 169 -1.83 11.19 -10.38
C GLY A 169 -2.41 10.18 -11.38
N THR A 170 -2.84 8.99 -10.92
CA THR A 170 -3.47 8.01 -11.81
C THR A 170 -4.87 8.48 -12.23
N SER A 171 -5.21 8.25 -13.50
CA SER A 171 -6.49 8.63 -14.11
C SER A 171 -7.11 7.44 -14.84
N PHE A 172 -8.35 7.57 -15.34
CA PHE A 172 -8.98 6.51 -16.13
C PHE A 172 -8.18 6.13 -17.39
N ALA A 173 -7.51 7.09 -18.03
CA ALA A 173 -6.65 6.80 -19.19
C ALA A 173 -5.45 5.93 -18.80
N HIS A 174 -4.85 6.21 -17.64
CA HIS A 174 -3.79 5.38 -17.07
C HIS A 174 -4.30 3.96 -16.78
N LEU A 175 -5.43 3.84 -16.08
CA LEU A 175 -6.01 2.53 -15.74
C LEU A 175 -6.38 1.71 -16.98
N ALA A 176 -6.90 2.34 -18.03
CA ALA A 176 -7.20 1.67 -19.28
C ALA A 176 -5.93 1.11 -19.96
N ALA A 177 -4.84 1.89 -19.99
CA ALA A 177 -3.56 1.44 -20.53
C ALA A 177 -2.94 0.32 -19.67
N MET A 178 -3.00 0.46 -18.34
CA MET A 178 -2.57 -0.57 -17.39
C MET A 178 -3.32 -1.89 -17.59
N ARG A 179 -4.65 -1.84 -17.70
CA ARG A 179 -5.47 -3.03 -17.95
C ARG A 179 -5.09 -3.70 -19.26
N LYS A 180 -4.96 -2.93 -20.35
CA LYS A 180 -4.55 -3.44 -21.65
C LYS A 180 -3.17 -4.12 -21.60
N ALA A 181 -2.23 -3.52 -20.88
CA ALA A 181 -0.90 -4.11 -20.70
C ALA A 181 -0.96 -5.42 -19.90
N LEU A 182 -1.75 -5.45 -18.82
CA LEU A 182 -1.94 -6.65 -18.00
C LEU A 182 -2.56 -7.81 -18.80
N ASP A 183 -3.55 -7.53 -19.65
CA ASP A 183 -4.18 -8.57 -20.49
C ASP A 183 -3.24 -9.12 -21.57
N ALA A 184 -2.32 -8.29 -22.08
CA ALA A 184 -1.42 -8.64 -23.17
C ALA A 184 -0.09 -9.24 -22.71
N HIS A 185 0.24 -9.15 -21.42
CA HIS A 185 1.52 -9.61 -20.88
C HIS A 185 1.41 -11.04 -20.35
N THR A 186 2.27 -11.92 -20.85
CA THR A 186 2.50 -13.22 -20.23
C THR A 186 3.80 -13.13 -19.44
N ARG A 187 3.75 -13.52 -18.15
CA ARG A 187 4.92 -13.48 -17.27
C ARG A 187 6.10 -14.19 -17.95
N SER A 188 7.24 -13.51 -17.98
CA SER A 188 8.49 -14.05 -18.53
C SER A 188 9.21 -15.02 -17.59
#